data_AF-A0A535F3B8-F1
#
_entry.id   AF-A0A535F3B8-F1
#
_cell.length_a   1.000
_cell.length_b   1.000
_cell.length_c   1.000
_cell.angle_alpha   90.00
_cell.angle_beta   90.00
_cell.angle_gamma   90.00
#
_symmetry.space_group_name_H-M   'P 1'
#
loop_
_entity.id
_entity.type
_entity.pdbx_description
1 polymer ?
#
loop_
_entity_poly.entity_id
_entity_poly.type
_entity_poly.pdbx_seq_one_letter_code
_entity_poly.pdbx_strand_id
1 'polypeptide(L)'
;MQEFASADDAHRHPLSYLDVTVNGEAQASLLSVLNRHVHTIGNELLGIPVKLRQAPAAYHSTEQGEMDGPPSLVSLRLVARNSEASLLGSYTNTFLHAQAVSTWQAMMEAGRPCFLLVIDGSLDDALEPLATFFSQVEEYLHQHPEQ
;
A
#
# COMPACT_ATOMS: atom_id res chain seq x y z
N MET A 1 36.27 -21.68 18.44
CA MET A 1 34.84 -21.69 18.83
C MET A 1 34.29 -20.35 18.38
N GLN A 2 33.75 -20.30 17.16
CA GLN A 2 33.20 -19.08 16.56
C GLN A 2 31.76 -18.92 17.06
N GLU A 3 31.46 -17.78 17.66
CA GLU A 3 30.10 -17.37 18.02
C GLU A 3 29.28 -17.23 16.74
N PHE A 4 28.21 -18.03 16.64
CA PHE A 4 27.15 -17.83 15.67
C PHE A 4 26.39 -16.57 16.07
N ALA A 5 26.75 -15.44 15.48
CA ALA A 5 25.87 -14.27 15.46
C ALA A 5 24.55 -14.71 14.81
N SER A 6 23.47 -14.56 15.57
CA SER A 6 22.10 -14.78 15.12
C SER A 6 21.86 -14.04 13.80
N ALA A 7 21.36 -14.75 12.79
CA ALA A 7 21.01 -14.18 11.48
C ALA A 7 19.83 -13.17 11.52
N ASP A 8 19.35 -12.83 12.72
CA ASP A 8 18.14 -12.04 12.96
C ASP A 8 18.42 -10.52 13.09
N ASP A 9 19.69 -10.10 13.00
CA ASP A 9 20.12 -8.70 13.17
C ASP A 9 20.65 -8.06 11.86
N ALA A 10 20.44 -8.74 10.72
CA ALA A 10 20.87 -8.25 9.42
C ALA A 10 19.86 -7.24 8.84
N HIS A 11 20.12 -5.95 9.10
CA HIS A 11 19.59 -4.79 8.38
C HIS A 11 18.07 -4.53 8.51
N ARG A 12 17.62 -4.15 9.70
CA ARG A 12 16.44 -3.27 9.81
C ARG A 12 16.83 -1.91 9.22
N HIS A 13 16.67 -1.76 7.90
CA HIS A 13 16.72 -0.43 7.30
C HIS A 13 15.59 0.40 7.91
N PRO A 14 15.88 1.61 8.43
CA PRO A 14 14.84 2.48 8.94
C PRO A 14 13.87 2.75 7.79
N LEU A 15 12.57 2.66 8.09
CA LEU A 15 11.52 2.98 7.14
C LEU A 15 11.76 4.39 6.59
N SER A 16 11.79 4.56 5.27
CA SER A 16 12.10 5.86 4.65
C SER A 16 11.07 6.32 3.65
N TYR A 17 10.11 5.47 3.28
CA TYR A 17 9.09 5.81 2.30
C TYR A 17 7.88 4.88 2.44
N LEU A 18 6.69 5.47 2.43
CA LEU A 18 5.44 4.73 2.37
C LEU A 18 4.78 4.93 1.00
N ASP A 19 4.52 3.83 0.30
CA ASP A 19 3.72 3.84 -0.91
C ASP A 19 2.35 3.18 -0.67
N VAL A 20 1.28 3.86 -1.06
CA VAL A 20 -0.08 3.33 -0.99
C VAL A 20 -0.69 3.36 -2.39
N THR A 21 -1.07 2.20 -2.90
CA THR A 21 -1.67 2.06 -4.23
C THR A 21 -3.07 1.47 -4.14
N VAL A 22 -4.06 2.16 -4.71
CA VAL A 22 -5.42 1.65 -4.88
C VAL A 22 -5.56 1.05 -6.27
N ASN A 23 -5.76 -0.27 -6.35
CA ASN A 23 -5.99 -0.99 -7.59
C ASN A 23 -7.48 -0.95 -7.97
N GLY A 24 -7.80 -0.16 -9.00
CA GLY A 24 -9.15 -0.01 -9.54
C GLY A 24 -9.61 1.45 -9.60
N GLU A 25 -10.84 1.63 -10.08
CA GLU A 25 -11.49 2.94 -10.13
C GLU A 25 -12.13 3.26 -8.77
N ALA A 26 -11.49 4.13 -8.00
CA ALA A 26 -11.99 4.63 -6.73
C ALA A 26 -12.65 5.99 -6.90
N GLN A 27 -13.79 6.18 -6.23
CA GLN A 27 -14.44 7.48 -6.12
C GLN A 27 -13.53 8.54 -5.48
N ALA A 28 -13.66 9.80 -5.90
CA ALA A 28 -12.83 10.91 -5.43
C ALA A 28 -12.93 11.14 -3.91
N SER A 29 -14.09 10.85 -3.30
CA SER A 29 -14.31 10.89 -1.85
C SER A 29 -13.39 9.91 -1.13
N LEU A 30 -13.30 8.66 -1.60
CA LEU A 30 -12.41 7.64 -1.05
C LEU A 30 -10.95 8.05 -1.20
N LEU A 31 -10.53 8.49 -2.38
CA LEU A 31 -9.16 8.95 -2.60
C LEU A 31 -8.81 10.14 -1.69
N SER A 32 -9.73 11.08 -1.50
CA SER A 32 -9.51 12.23 -0.62
C SER A 32 -9.34 11.82 0.86
N VAL A 33 -10.18 10.89 1.34
CA VAL A 33 -10.09 10.35 2.70
C VAL A 33 -8.78 9.60 2.89
N LEU A 34 -8.43 8.69 1.97
CA LEU A 34 -7.17 7.96 2.02
C LEU A 34 -5.98 8.91 1.97
N ASN A 35 -6.00 9.92 1.10
CA ASN A 35 -4.91 10.89 0.96
C ASN A 35 -4.66 11.62 2.27
N ARG A 36 -5.72 12.08 2.95
CA ARG A 36 -5.58 12.73 4.26
C ARG A 36 -4.91 11.79 5.26
N HIS A 37 -5.44 10.59 5.44
CA HIS A 37 -4.93 9.68 6.46
C HIS A 37 -3.50 9.23 6.19
N VAL A 38 -3.22 8.86 4.94
CA VAL A 38 -1.90 8.38 4.52
C VAL A 38 -0.84 9.49 4.65
N HIS A 39 -1.20 10.75 4.39
CA HIS A 39 -0.30 11.88 4.63
C HIS A 39 -0.07 12.17 6.11
N THR A 40 -1.11 12.11 6.95
CA THR A 40 -0.93 12.22 8.41
C THR A 40 -0.03 11.10 8.93
N ILE A 41 -0.33 9.84 8.59
CA ILE A 41 0.48 8.69 9.00
C ILE A 41 1.93 8.82 8.53
N GLY A 42 2.17 9.03 7.23
CA GLY A 42 3.51 9.07 6.68
C GLY A 42 4.28 10.31 7.12
N ASN A 43 3.80 11.50 6.74
CA ASN A 43 4.56 12.73 6.89
C ASN A 43 4.57 13.27 8.32
N GLU A 44 3.45 13.14 9.04
CA GLU A 44 3.29 13.78 10.36
C GLU A 44 3.65 12.82 11.51
N LEU A 45 3.21 11.56 11.46
CA LEU A 45 3.41 10.60 12.55
C LEU A 45 4.71 9.80 12.40
N LEU A 46 5.01 9.31 11.21
CA LEU A 46 6.23 8.52 10.93
C LEU A 46 7.40 9.40 10.47
N GLY A 47 7.16 10.65 10.06
CA GLY A 47 8.20 11.56 9.57
C GLY A 47 8.84 11.14 8.24
N ILE A 48 8.16 10.30 7.45
CA ILE A 48 8.64 9.79 6.17
C ILE A 48 7.78 10.31 5.00
N PRO A 49 8.37 10.51 3.82
CA PRO A 49 7.59 10.82 2.63
C PRO A 49 6.61 9.71 2.28
N VAL A 50 5.45 10.11 1.79
CA VAL A 50 4.38 9.21 1.39
C VAL A 50 3.77 9.57 0.05
N LYS A 51 3.28 8.56 -0.66
CA LYS A 51 2.57 8.73 -1.93
C LYS A 51 1.35 7.84 -2.01
N LEU A 52 0.23 8.44 -2.42
CA LEU A 52 -0.99 7.74 -2.79
C LEU A 52 -1.07 7.64 -4.32
N ARG A 53 -1.36 6.45 -4.82
CA ARG A 53 -1.49 6.15 -6.26
C ARG A 53 -2.81 5.44 -6.54
N GLN A 54 -3.22 5.53 -7.79
CA GLN A 54 -4.34 4.77 -8.32
C GLN A 54 -3.90 4.01 -9.58
N ALA A 55 -4.11 2.71 -9.57
CA ALA A 55 -3.72 1.81 -10.65
C ALA A 55 -4.96 1.30 -11.39
N PRO A 56 -4.84 0.91 -12.68
CA PRO A 56 -3.62 0.57 -13.40
C PRO A 56 -2.88 1.74 -14.06
N ALA A 57 -3.49 2.93 -14.15
CA ALA A 57 -2.88 4.09 -14.81
C ALA A 57 -1.49 4.48 -14.22
N ALA A 58 -1.31 4.32 -12.91
CA ALA A 58 -0.04 4.60 -12.24
C ALA A 58 1.11 3.62 -12.58
N TYR A 59 0.83 2.39 -13.00
CA TYR A 59 1.88 1.40 -13.25
C TYR A 59 2.74 1.74 -14.47
N HIS A 60 2.19 2.43 -15.47
CA HIS A 60 2.89 2.78 -16.71
C HIS A 60 4.08 3.75 -16.54
N SER A 61 4.36 4.24 -15.33
CA SER A 61 5.52 5.11 -15.05
C SER A 61 6.32 4.76 -13.79
N THR A 62 5.93 3.72 -13.03
CA THR A 62 6.45 3.54 -11.65
C THR A 62 6.83 2.13 -11.22
N GLU A 63 6.43 1.07 -11.93
CA GLU A 63 6.75 -0.31 -11.52
C GLU A 63 8.26 -0.56 -11.40
N GLN A 64 9.07 0.02 -12.30
CA GLN A 64 10.54 -0.07 -12.19
C GLN A 64 11.07 0.60 -10.92
N GLY A 65 10.52 1.76 -10.53
CA GLY A 65 10.97 2.47 -9.33
C GLY A 65 10.57 1.80 -8.01
N GLU A 66 9.51 0.98 -8.01
CA GLU A 66 9.10 0.19 -6.84
C GLU A 66 9.90 -1.11 -6.71
N MET A 67 10.23 -1.75 -7.83
CA MET A 67 11.05 -2.96 -7.85
C MET A 67 12.55 -2.66 -7.62
N ASP A 68 13.04 -1.55 -8.19
CA ASP A 68 14.43 -1.09 -8.07
C ASP A 68 14.62 -0.01 -6.99
N GLY A 69 13.56 0.33 -6.25
CA GLY A 69 13.56 1.38 -5.22
C GLY A 69 14.51 1.08 -4.04
N PRO A 70 14.73 2.05 -3.14
CA PRO A 70 15.54 1.80 -1.95
C PRO A 70 14.87 0.72 -1.04
N PRO A 71 15.66 -0.14 -0.37
CA PRO A 71 15.13 -1.25 0.47
C PRO A 71 14.33 -0.79 1.69
N SER A 72 14.39 0.48 2.03
CA SER A 72 13.64 1.13 3.11
C SER A 72 12.21 1.57 2.72
N LEU A 73 11.75 1.21 1.52
CA LEU A 73 10.39 1.46 1.06
C LEU A 73 9.44 0.34 1.51
N VAL A 74 8.28 0.72 2.07
CA VAL A 74 7.16 -0.19 2.33
C VAL A 74 5.99 0.18 1.43
N SER A 75 5.41 -0.82 0.77
CA SER A 75 4.21 -0.65 -0.06
C SER A 75 2.97 -1.27 0.59
N LEU A 76 1.83 -0.59 0.44
CA LEU A 76 0.50 -1.09 0.74
C LEU A 76 -0.35 -1.04 -0.53
N ARG A 77 -0.92 -2.17 -0.92
CA ARG A 77 -1.79 -2.29 -2.09
C ARG A 77 -3.21 -2.62 -1.66
N LEU A 78 -4.16 -1.81 -2.10
CA LEU A 78 -5.58 -2.00 -1.82
C LEU A 78 -6.26 -2.52 -3.08
N VAL A 79 -6.98 -3.62 -2.98
CA VAL A 79 -7.77 -4.15 -4.10
C VAL A 79 -9.13 -4.62 -3.60
N ALA A 80 -10.18 -4.31 -4.34
CA ALA A 80 -11.51 -4.82 -4.05
C ALA A 80 -11.72 -6.21 -4.65
N ARG A 81 -12.43 -7.07 -3.94
CA ARG A 81 -12.86 -8.38 -4.46
C ARG A 81 -13.84 -8.19 -5.62
N ASN A 82 -14.68 -7.17 -5.52
CA ASN A 82 -15.67 -6.80 -6.53
C ASN A 82 -15.35 -5.41 -7.10
N SER A 83 -15.44 -5.28 -8.40
CA SER A 83 -15.48 -4.03 -9.15
C SER A 83 -16.67 -4.11 -10.09
N GLU A 84 -17.30 -2.97 -10.35
CA GLU A 84 -18.25 -2.93 -11.45
C GLU A 84 -17.51 -3.14 -12.79
N ALA A 85 -18.17 -3.86 -13.71
CA ALA A 85 -17.71 -3.93 -15.08
C ALA A 85 -18.12 -2.63 -15.78
N SER A 86 -17.16 -1.79 -16.14
CA SER A 86 -17.48 -0.58 -16.91
C SER A 86 -17.94 -0.98 -18.31
N LEU A 87 -19.03 -0.38 -18.78
CA LEU A 87 -19.68 -0.68 -20.08
C LEU A 87 -18.79 -0.38 -21.30
N LEU A 88 -17.65 0.29 -21.10
CA LEU A 88 -16.72 0.71 -22.15
C LEU A 88 -15.28 0.25 -21.83
N GLY A 89 -14.94 -0.99 -22.19
CA GLY A 89 -13.55 -1.42 -22.37
C GLY A 89 -12.63 -1.39 -21.15
N SER A 90 -13.15 -1.45 -19.92
CA SER A 90 -12.35 -1.38 -18.70
C SER A 90 -11.65 -2.69 -18.33
N TYR A 91 -10.63 -2.57 -17.49
CA TYR A 91 -9.96 -3.69 -16.84
C TYR A 91 -10.95 -4.50 -16.00
N THR A 92 -10.94 -5.81 -16.16
CA THR A 92 -11.82 -6.70 -15.39
C THR A 92 -11.35 -6.82 -13.95
N ASN A 93 -12.25 -7.21 -13.04
CA ASN A 93 -11.90 -7.63 -11.68
C ASN A 93 -10.72 -8.60 -11.65
N THR A 94 -10.80 -9.62 -12.50
CA THR A 94 -9.75 -10.64 -12.62
C THR A 94 -8.43 -10.00 -13.00
N PHE A 95 -8.42 -9.02 -13.91
CA PHE A 95 -7.20 -8.30 -14.29
C PHE A 95 -6.63 -7.47 -13.13
N LEU A 96 -7.47 -6.63 -12.49
CA LEU A 96 -7.01 -5.76 -11.40
C LEU A 96 -6.50 -6.56 -10.21
N HIS A 97 -7.19 -7.66 -9.88
CA HIS A 97 -6.79 -8.58 -8.84
C HIS A 97 -5.52 -9.35 -9.20
N ALA A 98 -5.42 -9.88 -10.43
CA ALA A 98 -4.21 -10.55 -10.89
C ALA A 98 -3.02 -9.58 -10.87
N GLN A 99 -3.20 -8.33 -11.31
CA GLN A 99 -2.16 -7.32 -11.27
C GLN A 99 -1.73 -7.00 -9.82
N ALA A 100 -2.69 -6.73 -8.92
CA ALA A 100 -2.39 -6.46 -7.52
C ALA A 100 -1.61 -7.61 -6.86
N VAL A 101 -2.09 -8.85 -7.05
CA VAL A 101 -1.49 -10.06 -6.47
C VAL A 101 -0.13 -10.35 -7.10
N SER A 102 0.00 -10.32 -8.43
CA SER A 102 1.26 -10.62 -9.10
C SER A 102 2.35 -9.63 -8.76
N THR A 103 2.05 -8.33 -8.68
CA THR A 103 3.06 -7.36 -8.27
C THR A 103 3.39 -7.49 -6.78
N TRP A 104 2.41 -7.76 -5.92
CA TRP A 104 2.67 -8.04 -4.51
C TRP A 104 3.62 -9.24 -4.35
N GLN A 105 3.36 -10.34 -5.06
CA GLN A 105 4.24 -11.51 -5.08
C GLN A 105 5.64 -11.17 -5.56
N ALA A 106 5.77 -10.45 -6.69
CA ALA A 106 7.05 -10.04 -7.23
C ALA A 106 7.86 -9.17 -6.25
N MET A 107 7.20 -8.23 -5.55
CA MET A 107 7.84 -7.39 -4.53
C MET A 107 8.33 -8.24 -3.35
N MET A 108 7.51 -9.15 -2.86
CA MET A 108 7.88 -10.05 -1.77
C MET A 108 9.05 -10.97 -2.15
N GLU A 109 9.05 -11.53 -3.37
CA GLU A 109 10.15 -12.36 -3.91
C GLU A 109 11.45 -11.57 -4.05
N ALA A 110 11.37 -10.28 -4.36
CA ALA A 110 12.51 -9.36 -4.41
C ALA A 110 12.97 -8.86 -3.02
N GLY A 111 12.39 -9.37 -1.93
CA GLY A 111 12.73 -8.94 -0.57
C GLY A 111 12.25 -7.52 -0.23
N ARG A 112 11.21 -7.03 -0.92
CA ARG A 112 10.61 -5.72 -0.69
C ARG A 112 9.35 -5.86 0.17
N PRO A 113 9.27 -5.19 1.33
CA PRO A 113 8.06 -5.22 2.16
C PRO A 113 6.85 -4.67 1.39
N CYS A 114 5.87 -5.55 1.13
CA CYS A 114 4.63 -5.17 0.46
C CYS A 114 3.45 -5.88 1.11
N PHE A 115 2.45 -5.11 1.51
CA PHE A 115 1.20 -5.59 2.09
C PHE A 115 0.07 -5.51 1.06
N LEU A 116 -0.77 -6.53 1.05
CA LEU A 116 -1.98 -6.57 0.24
C LEU A 116 -3.21 -6.52 1.15
N LEU A 117 -3.99 -5.45 1.04
CA LEU A 117 -5.28 -5.28 1.70
C LEU A 117 -6.39 -5.57 0.70
N VAL A 118 -7.14 -6.63 0.96
CA VAL A 118 -8.27 -7.04 0.12
C VAL A 118 -9.57 -6.55 0.76
N ILE A 119 -10.32 -5.74 0.03
CA ILE A 119 -11.63 -5.24 0.45
C ILE A 119 -12.67 -6.29 0.05
N ASP A 120 -13.39 -6.81 1.05
CA ASP A 120 -14.43 -7.80 0.84
C ASP A 120 -15.74 -7.13 0.39
N GLY A 121 -15.76 -6.68 -0.86
CA GLY A 121 -16.84 -5.86 -1.42
C GLY A 121 -16.33 -5.03 -2.59
N SER A 122 -16.95 -3.87 -2.81
CA SER A 122 -16.54 -2.87 -3.80
C SER A 122 -15.69 -1.77 -3.16
N LEU A 123 -14.98 -0.98 -3.98
CA LEU A 123 -14.32 0.25 -3.51
C LEU A 123 -15.34 1.31 -3.06
N ASP A 124 -16.55 1.31 -3.61
CA ASP A 124 -17.56 2.31 -3.28
C ASP A 124 -18.09 2.14 -1.86
N ASP A 125 -18.21 0.90 -1.41
CA ASP A 125 -18.65 0.55 -0.06
C ASP A 125 -17.50 0.62 0.97
N ALA A 126 -16.27 0.81 0.51
CA ALA A 126 -15.07 0.73 1.35
C ALA A 126 -14.76 2.02 2.11
N LEU A 127 -15.48 3.12 1.85
CA LEU A 127 -15.17 4.44 2.41
C LEU A 127 -15.14 4.43 3.94
N GLU A 128 -16.25 4.03 4.59
CA GLU A 128 -16.33 4.04 6.05
C GLU A 128 -15.41 2.99 6.71
N PRO A 129 -15.33 1.74 6.22
CA PRO A 129 -14.39 0.76 6.78
C PRO A 129 -12.93 1.20 6.67
N LEU A 130 -12.51 1.74 5.53
CA LEU A 130 -11.13 2.20 5.35
C LEU A 130 -10.83 3.44 6.18
N ALA A 131 -11.76 4.41 6.24
CA ALA A 131 -11.61 5.57 7.10
C ALA A 131 -11.41 5.14 8.56
N THR A 132 -12.24 4.20 9.04
CA THR A 132 -12.15 3.65 10.40
C THR A 132 -10.81 2.95 10.63
N PHE A 133 -10.38 2.09 9.71
CA PHE A 133 -9.11 1.39 9.80
C PHE A 133 -7.93 2.38 9.89
N PHE A 134 -7.86 3.35 8.99
CA PHE A 134 -6.76 4.32 8.98
C PHE A 134 -6.79 5.26 10.20
N SER A 135 -7.96 5.65 10.69
CA SER A 135 -8.07 6.37 11.96
C SER A 135 -7.55 5.55 13.14
N GLN A 136 -7.82 4.24 13.19
CA GLN A 136 -7.26 3.37 14.23
C GLN A 136 -5.73 3.26 14.13
N VAL A 137 -5.17 3.25 12.91
CA VAL A 137 -3.72 3.28 12.70
C VAL A 137 -3.12 4.59 13.21
N GLU A 138 -3.75 5.73 12.91
CA GLU A 138 -3.33 7.04 13.44
C GLU A 138 -3.35 7.06 14.97
N GLU A 139 -4.44 6.62 15.59
CA GLU A 139 -4.57 6.54 17.04
C GLU A 139 -3.49 5.65 17.65
N TYR A 140 -3.21 4.50 17.03
CA TYR A 140 -2.17 3.59 17.47
C TYR A 140 -0.78 4.25 17.43
N LEU A 141 -0.43 4.93 16.33
CA LEU A 141 0.85 5.61 16.18
C LEU A 141 0.99 6.82 17.12
N HIS A 142 -0.11 7.53 17.40
CA HIS A 142 -0.12 8.59 18.41
C HIS A 142 0.17 8.07 19.82
N GLN A 143 -0.29 6.86 20.16
CA GLN A 143 -0.04 6.24 21.45
C GLN A 143 1.36 5.61 21.53
N HIS A 144 1.99 5.34 20.38
CA HIS A 144 3.30 4.70 20.27
C HIS A 144 4.20 5.50 19.31
N PRO A 145 4.51 6.78 19.63
CA PRO A 145 5.45 7.54 18.81
C PRO A 145 6.78 6.78 18.79
N GLU A 146 7.32 6.53 17.58
CA GLU A 146 8.57 5.77 17.44
C GLU A 146 9.67 6.39 18.32
N GLN A 147 10.32 5.54 19.12
CA GLN A 147 11.44 5.90 20.01
C GLN A 147 12.73 6.11 19.22
#